data_AF-A0SVK2-F1
#
_entry.id   AF-A0SVK2-F1
#
_cell.length_a   1.000
_cell.length_b   1.000
_cell.length_c   1.000
_cell.angle_alpha   90.00
_cell.angle_beta   90.00
_cell.angle_gamma   90.00
#
_symmetry.space_group_name_H-M   'P 1'
#
loop_
_entity.id
_entity.type
_entity.pdbx_description
1 polymer ?
#
loop_
_entity_poly.entity_id
_entity_poly.type
_entity_poly.pdbx_seq_one_letter_code
_entity_poly.pdbx_strand_id
1 'polypeptide(L)'
;MGSSSKNTEQAQECCYLEWMSLQSQRIPELKQLLAQRRSHGDEDNDNKLRELTGKIIGDFKNYAAKRADLAHRCSSNYYAPTWNSPLENALIWMGGCRPSSFFRLVYALCGSQTEIRVTQFLRNIDGYESSGGGGASLSDLSAEQLAKINVLHVKIIDEEEKMTKKVSSLQEDAADIPIATVAYEMEMSESLT
;
A
#
# COMPACT_ATOMS: atom_id res chain seq x y z
N MET A 1 -13.60 -18.79 -19.53
CA MET A 1 -12.61 -18.05 -18.71
C MET A 1 -13.11 -17.65 -17.31
N GLY A 2 -14.41 -17.75 -16.98
CA GLY A 2 -14.94 -17.32 -15.67
C GLY A 2 -14.69 -18.23 -14.45
N SER A 3 -14.21 -19.46 -14.63
CA SER A 3 -13.97 -20.40 -13.50
C SER A 3 -12.61 -20.17 -12.82
N SER A 4 -11.58 -19.81 -13.58
CA SER A 4 -10.22 -19.58 -13.04
C SER A 4 -10.12 -18.32 -12.20
N SER A 5 -10.82 -17.24 -12.59
CA SER A 5 -10.81 -15.96 -11.87
C SER A 5 -11.51 -16.04 -10.50
N LYS A 6 -12.57 -16.86 -10.41
CA LYS A 6 -13.29 -17.10 -9.16
C LYS A 6 -12.46 -17.89 -8.16
N ASN A 7 -11.71 -18.90 -8.65
CA ASN A 7 -10.82 -19.69 -7.81
C ASN A 7 -9.66 -18.84 -7.25
N THR A 8 -9.16 -17.86 -8.03
CA THR A 8 -8.10 -16.96 -7.56
C THR A 8 -8.60 -15.94 -6.54
N GLU A 9 -9.79 -15.37 -6.73
CA GLU A 9 -10.41 -14.46 -5.76
C GLU A 9 -10.68 -15.16 -4.42
N GLN A 10 -11.21 -16.39 -4.45
CA GLN A 10 -11.41 -17.20 -3.25
C GLN A 10 -10.09 -17.49 -2.51
N ALA A 11 -9.02 -17.82 -3.23
CA ALA A 11 -7.71 -18.05 -2.61
C ALA A 11 -7.14 -16.79 -1.93
N GLN A 12 -7.40 -15.62 -2.52
CA GLN A 12 -6.99 -14.32 -1.97
C GLN A 12 -7.80 -13.95 -0.73
N GLU A 13 -9.12 -14.18 -0.75
CA GLU A 13 -10.00 -13.98 0.39
C GLU A 13 -9.60 -14.89 1.56
N CYS A 14 -9.40 -16.19 1.32
CA CYS A 14 -8.94 -17.13 2.32
C CYS A 14 -7.59 -16.72 2.96
N CYS A 15 -6.64 -16.27 2.13
CA CYS A 15 -5.35 -15.77 2.60
C CYS A 15 -5.50 -14.52 3.50
N TYR A 16 -6.40 -13.61 3.15
CA TYR A 16 -6.71 -12.43 3.97
C TYR A 16 -7.38 -12.80 5.30
N LEU A 17 -8.38 -13.69 5.28
CA LEU A 17 -9.06 -14.13 6.50
C LEU A 17 -8.13 -14.88 7.46
N GLU A 18 -7.23 -15.72 6.93
CA GLU A 18 -6.18 -16.38 7.72
C GLU A 18 -5.30 -15.35 8.44
N TRP A 19 -4.86 -14.31 7.71
CA TRP A 19 -4.07 -13.22 8.27
C TRP A 19 -4.82 -12.43 9.35
N MET A 20 -6.09 -12.08 9.11
CA MET A 20 -6.90 -11.36 10.08
C MET A 20 -7.13 -12.17 11.37
N SER A 21 -7.34 -13.48 11.24
CA SER A 21 -7.44 -14.38 12.39
C SER A 21 -6.14 -14.42 13.18
N LEU A 22 -4.98 -14.54 12.51
CA LEU A 22 -3.68 -14.51 13.18
C LEU A 22 -3.46 -13.18 13.92
N GLN A 23 -3.75 -12.04 13.29
CA GLN A 23 -3.63 -10.73 13.94
C GLN A 23 -4.53 -10.61 15.17
N SER A 24 -5.78 -11.08 15.07
CA SER A 24 -6.72 -11.06 16.20
C SER A 24 -6.24 -11.88 17.39
N GLN A 25 -5.45 -12.95 17.17
CA GLN A 25 -4.87 -13.76 18.25
C GLN A 25 -3.61 -13.12 18.86
N ARG A 26 -2.75 -12.51 18.04
CA ARG A 26 -1.48 -11.91 18.50
C ARG A 26 -1.66 -10.59 19.26
N ILE A 27 -2.65 -9.77 18.92
CA ILE A 27 -2.86 -8.45 19.55
C ILE A 27 -3.12 -8.57 21.07
N PRO A 28 -4.01 -9.46 21.55
CA PRO A 28 -4.19 -9.68 22.99
C PRO A 28 -2.92 -10.14 23.70
N GLU A 29 -2.18 -11.10 23.12
CA GLU A 29 -0.92 -11.59 23.68
C GLU A 29 0.11 -10.45 23.84
N LEU A 30 0.21 -9.59 22.82
CA LEU A 30 1.11 -8.44 22.84
C LEU A 30 0.69 -7.42 23.92
N LYS A 31 -0.61 -7.11 24.01
CA LYS A 31 -1.14 -6.20 25.04
C LYS A 31 -0.90 -6.73 26.46
N GLN A 32 -1.10 -8.03 26.66
CA GLN A 32 -0.90 -8.67 27.95
C GLN A 32 0.56 -8.64 28.39
N LEU A 33 1.50 -8.98 27.49
CA LEU A 33 2.93 -8.92 27.80
C LEU A 33 3.41 -7.48 28.05
N LEU A 34 2.89 -6.50 27.29
CA LEU A 34 3.19 -5.08 27.53
C LEU A 34 2.66 -4.59 28.88
N ALA A 35 1.47 -5.04 29.30
CA ALA A 35 0.93 -4.71 30.62
C ALA A 35 1.78 -5.34 31.75
N GLN A 36 2.18 -6.60 31.60
CA GLN A 36 3.03 -7.31 32.56
C GLN A 36 4.41 -6.66 32.72
N ARG A 37 5.01 -6.21 31.61
CA ARG A 37 6.27 -5.47 31.61
C ARG A 37 6.19 -4.16 32.39
N ARG A 38 5.06 -3.44 32.31
CA ARG A 38 4.85 -2.19 33.06
C ARG A 38 4.73 -2.42 34.57
N SER A 39 4.20 -3.56 34.98
CA SER A 39 4.05 -3.93 36.40
C SER A 39 5.29 -4.58 37.01
N HIS A 40 6.11 -5.28 36.23
CA HIS A 40 7.28 -6.02 36.70
C HIS A 40 8.41 -5.93 35.65
N GLY A 41 9.50 -5.23 35.98
CA GLY A 41 10.72 -5.20 35.17
C GLY A 41 11.51 -6.50 35.37
N ASP A 42 11.15 -7.53 34.61
CA ASP A 42 11.80 -8.85 34.65
C ASP A 42 12.37 -9.21 33.27
N GLU A 43 13.63 -9.65 33.22
CA GLU A 43 14.36 -9.96 31.97
C GLU A 43 13.69 -11.11 31.17
N ASP A 44 12.98 -12.00 31.86
CA ASP A 44 12.21 -13.09 31.24
C ASP A 44 11.03 -12.58 30.39
N ASN A 45 10.37 -11.50 30.83
CA ASN A 45 9.28 -10.87 30.08
C ASN A 45 9.77 -10.17 28.80
N ASP A 46 10.96 -9.56 28.86
CA ASP A 46 11.58 -8.92 27.69
C ASP A 46 12.02 -9.95 26.64
N ASN A 47 12.47 -11.13 27.06
CA ASN A 47 12.75 -12.25 26.16
C ASN A 47 11.48 -12.77 25.47
N LYS A 48 10.40 -13.00 26.23
CA LYS A 48 9.10 -13.41 25.68
C LYS A 48 8.51 -12.39 24.71
N LEU A 49 8.63 -11.09 25.04
CA LEU A 49 8.19 -10.01 24.18
C LEU A 49 8.97 -9.96 22.86
N ARG A 50 10.29 -10.15 22.90
CA ARG A 50 11.14 -10.23 21.70
C ARG A 50 10.76 -11.43 20.84
N GLU A 51 10.50 -12.59 21.44
CA GLU A 51 10.07 -13.78 20.71
C GLU A 51 8.71 -13.57 20.04
N LEU A 52 7.73 -13.01 20.77
CA LEU A 52 6.41 -12.72 20.22
C LEU A 52 6.50 -11.69 19.08
N THR A 53 7.31 -10.65 19.25
CA THR A 53 7.56 -9.66 18.19
C THR A 53 8.17 -10.32 16.95
N GLY A 54 9.15 -11.22 17.14
CA GLY A 54 9.73 -12.01 16.06
C GLY A 54 8.70 -12.88 15.33
N LYS A 55 7.79 -13.52 16.07
CA LYS A 55 6.67 -14.28 15.50
C LYS A 55 5.72 -13.40 14.69
N ILE A 56 5.31 -12.24 15.23
CA ILE A 56 4.43 -11.28 14.52
C ILE A 56 5.08 -10.80 13.22
N ILE A 57 6.37 -10.45 13.26
CA ILE A 57 7.13 -10.06 12.06
C ILE A 57 7.22 -11.22 11.06
N GLY A 58 7.41 -12.45 11.56
CA GLY A 58 7.41 -13.66 10.74
C GLY A 58 6.07 -13.90 10.05
N ASP A 59 4.97 -13.81 10.79
CA ASP A 59 3.60 -13.94 10.30
C ASP A 59 3.32 -12.88 9.20
N PHE A 60 3.75 -11.63 9.42
CA PHE A 60 3.64 -10.57 8.42
C PHE A 60 4.45 -10.87 7.15
N LYS A 61 5.70 -11.32 7.28
CA LYS A 61 6.54 -11.70 6.13
C LYS A 61 5.91 -12.84 5.33
N ASN A 62 5.36 -13.84 6.01
CA ASN A 62 4.68 -14.97 5.37
C ASN A 62 3.44 -14.51 4.61
N TYR A 63 2.62 -13.64 5.24
CA TYR A 63 1.47 -13.04 4.57
C TYR A 63 1.87 -12.20 3.35
N ALA A 64 2.88 -11.35 3.47
CA ALA A 64 3.38 -10.54 2.37
C ALA A 64 3.91 -11.40 1.20
N ALA A 65 4.60 -12.50 1.49
CA ALA A 65 5.07 -13.44 0.47
C ALA A 65 3.90 -14.16 -0.22
N LYS A 66 2.93 -14.68 0.54
CA LYS A 66 1.69 -15.28 -0.01
C LYS A 66 0.95 -14.27 -0.90
N ARG A 67 0.82 -13.01 -0.45
CA ARG A 67 0.22 -11.95 -1.27
C ARG A 67 0.97 -11.72 -2.57
N ALA A 68 2.31 -11.67 -2.54
CA ALA A 68 3.13 -11.39 -3.71
C ALA A 68 2.97 -12.50 -4.79
N ASP A 69 2.93 -13.77 -4.39
CA ASP A 69 2.64 -14.90 -5.29
C ASP A 69 1.23 -14.80 -5.91
N LEU A 70 0.22 -14.45 -5.11
CA LEU A 70 -1.16 -14.29 -5.58
C LEU A 70 -1.33 -13.06 -6.49
N ALA A 71 -0.61 -11.97 -6.26
CA ALA A 71 -0.65 -10.76 -7.07
C ALA A 71 -0.08 -10.99 -8.47
N HIS A 72 0.94 -11.84 -8.62
CA HIS A 72 1.49 -12.20 -9.93
C HIS A 72 0.47 -12.89 -10.84
N ARG A 73 -0.58 -13.50 -10.26
CA ARG A 73 -1.63 -14.23 -10.98
C ARG A 73 -2.84 -13.36 -11.34
N CYS A 74 -2.99 -12.17 -10.78
CA CYS A 74 -4.15 -11.27 -10.96
C CYS A 74 -3.74 -9.79 -10.78
N SER A 75 -3.64 -9.04 -11.88
CA SER A 75 -3.04 -7.70 -11.87
C SER A 75 -3.99 -6.55 -11.49
N SER A 76 -5.33 -6.72 -11.50
CA SER A 76 -6.28 -5.62 -11.23
C SER A 76 -7.13 -5.81 -9.98
N ASN A 77 -7.75 -6.98 -9.80
CA ASN A 77 -8.72 -7.21 -8.71
C ASN A 77 -8.07 -7.27 -7.31
N TYR A 78 -6.75 -7.41 -7.26
CA TYR A 78 -6.02 -7.48 -5.99
C TYR A 78 -5.81 -6.12 -5.32
N TYR A 79 -5.91 -5.03 -6.08
CA TYR A 79 -5.67 -3.67 -5.57
C TYR A 79 -6.92 -3.01 -4.96
N ALA A 80 -8.11 -3.52 -5.29
CA ALA A 80 -9.38 -3.11 -4.69
C ALA A 80 -10.32 -4.32 -4.58
N PRO A 81 -10.02 -5.28 -3.69
CA PRO A 81 -10.83 -6.49 -3.59
C PRO A 81 -12.23 -6.18 -3.06
N THR A 82 -13.19 -7.03 -3.43
CA THR A 82 -14.61 -6.87 -3.09
C THR A 82 -14.93 -7.13 -1.62
N TRP A 83 -14.06 -7.84 -0.90
CA TRP A 83 -14.20 -8.13 0.54
C TRP A 83 -13.68 -7.01 1.45
N ASN A 84 -12.96 -6.03 0.91
CA ASN A 84 -12.58 -4.84 1.66
C ASN A 84 -13.77 -3.87 1.74
N SER A 85 -13.88 -3.16 2.85
CA SER A 85 -14.79 -2.02 2.93
C SER A 85 -14.41 -0.94 1.91
N PRO A 86 -15.37 -0.11 1.45
CA PRO A 86 -15.08 1.02 0.59
C PRO A 86 -14.02 1.97 1.18
N LEU A 87 -13.98 2.10 2.50
CA LEU A 87 -12.99 2.90 3.21
C LEU A 87 -11.60 2.28 3.13
N GLU A 88 -11.46 0.98 3.37
CA GLU A 88 -10.18 0.26 3.24
C GLU A 88 -9.66 0.32 1.80
N ASN A 89 -10.52 0.16 0.81
CA ASN A 89 -10.15 0.30 -0.61
C ASN A 89 -9.73 1.73 -0.96
N ALA A 90 -10.35 2.75 -0.38
CA ALA A 90 -9.95 4.14 -0.55
C ALA A 90 -8.59 4.45 0.13
N LEU A 91 -8.32 3.85 1.29
CA LEU A 91 -7.09 4.06 2.06
C LEU A 91 -5.88 3.30 1.51
N ILE A 92 -6.09 2.10 0.96
CA ILE A 92 -5.01 1.28 0.41
C ILE A 92 -4.52 1.86 -0.93
N TRP A 93 -5.28 2.73 -1.60
CA TRP A 93 -4.98 3.21 -2.95
C TRP A 93 -4.65 2.04 -3.91
N MET A 94 -4.05 2.28 -5.08
CA MET A 94 -3.65 1.18 -5.98
C MET A 94 -2.41 0.44 -5.40
N GLY A 95 -2.64 -0.47 -4.46
CA GLY A 95 -1.57 -1.29 -3.87
C GLY A 95 -0.61 -0.56 -2.94
N GLY A 96 -1.08 0.49 -2.27
CA GLY A 96 -0.31 1.32 -1.34
C GLY A 96 0.25 2.60 -1.95
N CYS A 97 -0.01 2.87 -3.23
CA CYS A 97 0.45 4.08 -3.90
C CYS A 97 -0.67 4.83 -4.61
N ARG A 98 -0.56 6.16 -4.63
CA ARG A 98 -1.46 7.01 -5.39
C ARG A 98 -1.34 6.74 -6.90
N PRO A 99 -2.46 6.59 -7.63
CA PRO A 99 -2.46 6.42 -9.08
C PRO A 99 -1.55 7.39 -9.88
N SER A 100 -1.42 8.66 -9.45
CA SER A 100 -0.57 9.69 -10.04
C SER A 100 0.91 9.31 -10.07
N SER A 101 1.36 8.46 -9.15
CA SER A 101 2.74 7.95 -9.13
C SER A 101 3.08 7.12 -10.37
N PHE A 102 2.11 6.39 -10.94
CA PHE A 102 2.33 5.64 -12.19
C PHE A 102 2.53 6.59 -13.38
N PHE A 103 1.80 7.71 -13.44
CA PHE A 103 2.00 8.73 -14.47
C PHE A 103 3.38 9.37 -14.37
N ARG A 104 3.85 9.67 -13.15
CA ARG A 104 5.22 10.16 -12.92
C ARG A 104 6.28 9.16 -13.42
N LEU A 105 6.06 7.87 -13.20
CA LEU A 105 6.95 6.83 -13.73
C LEU A 105 6.96 6.81 -15.26
N VAL A 106 5.80 6.94 -15.91
CA VAL A 106 5.72 7.06 -17.37
C VAL A 106 6.54 8.25 -17.87
N TYR A 107 6.39 9.44 -17.26
CA TYR A 107 7.19 10.61 -17.66
C TYR A 107 8.70 10.40 -17.46
N ALA A 108 9.10 9.79 -16.33
CA ALA A 108 10.51 9.51 -16.07
C ALA A 108 11.11 8.52 -17.08
N LEU A 109 10.36 7.48 -17.46
CA LEU A 109 10.78 6.48 -18.45
C LEU A 109 10.79 7.04 -19.88
N CYS A 110 9.89 7.98 -20.21
CA CYS A 110 9.94 8.71 -21.47
C CYS A 110 11.18 9.61 -21.51
N GLY A 111 11.37 10.44 -20.48
CA GLY A 111 12.44 11.41 -20.41
C GLY A 111 13.84 10.77 -20.45
N SER A 112 14.07 9.71 -19.65
CA SER A 112 15.37 9.03 -19.60
C SER A 112 15.76 8.41 -20.94
N GLN A 113 14.80 7.82 -21.65
CA GLN A 113 15.07 7.23 -22.97
C GLN A 113 15.21 8.27 -24.07
N THR A 114 14.48 9.39 -24.00
CA THR A 114 14.70 10.54 -24.89
C THR A 114 16.10 11.14 -24.68
N GLU A 115 16.53 11.32 -23.43
CA GLU A 115 17.87 11.81 -23.09
C GLU A 115 18.98 10.90 -23.67
N ILE A 116 18.80 9.57 -23.56
CA ILE A 116 19.72 8.60 -24.18
C ILE A 116 19.78 8.79 -25.70
N ARG A 117 18.62 8.90 -26.40
CA ARG A 117 18.60 9.11 -27.85
C ARG A 117 19.24 10.46 -28.26
N VAL A 118 18.97 11.53 -27.52
CA VAL A 118 19.53 12.87 -27.80
C VAL A 118 21.04 12.90 -27.56
N THR A 119 21.52 12.35 -26.45
CA THR A 119 22.96 12.30 -26.14
C THR A 119 23.73 11.43 -27.13
N GLN A 120 23.12 10.36 -27.64
CA GLN A 120 23.70 9.53 -28.72
C GLN A 120 23.74 10.26 -30.06
N PHE A 121 22.65 10.95 -30.43
CA PHE A 121 22.61 11.80 -31.63
C PHE A 121 23.69 12.88 -31.59
N LEU A 122 23.86 13.57 -30.45
CA LEU A 122 24.88 14.59 -30.27
C LEU A 122 26.31 14.05 -30.28
N ARG A 123 26.51 12.75 -30.03
CA ARG A 123 27.83 12.09 -30.02
C ARG A 123 28.24 11.48 -31.37
N ASN A 124 27.41 11.58 -32.42
CA ASN A 124 27.70 10.99 -33.76
C ASN A 124 28.13 9.51 -33.69
N ILE A 125 27.53 8.70 -32.81
CA ILE A 125 27.76 7.25 -32.81
C ILE A 125 26.82 6.64 -33.85
N ASP A 126 27.25 6.66 -35.11
CA ASP A 126 26.63 5.89 -36.18
C ASP A 126 26.99 4.40 -35.98
N GLY A 127 26.06 3.61 -35.45
CA GLY A 127 26.22 2.15 -35.47
C GLY A 127 25.81 1.39 -34.20
N TYR A 128 24.63 1.67 -33.65
CA TYR A 128 23.97 0.69 -32.80
C TYR A 128 22.69 0.21 -33.49
N GLU A 129 22.77 -0.98 -34.09
CA GLU A 129 21.59 -1.80 -34.30
C GLU A 129 20.83 -1.90 -32.98
N SER A 130 19.49 -1.83 -33.04
CA SER A 130 18.57 -2.08 -31.93
C SER A 130 18.84 -3.44 -31.27
N SER A 131 19.87 -3.51 -30.44
CA SER A 131 20.21 -4.71 -29.70
C SER A 131 19.42 -4.69 -28.40
N GLY A 132 18.48 -5.63 -28.30
CA GLY A 132 18.25 -6.32 -27.03
C GLY A 132 17.14 -5.75 -26.15
N GLY A 133 15.89 -5.96 -26.56
CA GLY A 133 14.75 -5.87 -25.64
C GLY A 133 13.44 -5.77 -26.40
N GLY A 134 12.91 -6.90 -26.87
CA GLY A 134 11.63 -6.98 -27.59
C GLY A 134 10.42 -6.63 -26.73
N GLY A 135 10.29 -5.36 -26.37
CA GLY A 135 9.11 -4.77 -25.74
C GLY A 135 8.96 -3.35 -26.24
N ALA A 136 7.74 -2.96 -26.65
CA ALA A 136 7.43 -1.61 -27.10
C ALA A 136 8.01 -0.58 -26.12
N SER A 137 9.00 0.18 -26.56
CA SER A 137 9.67 1.14 -25.67
C SER A 137 8.70 2.28 -25.39
N LEU A 138 8.52 2.63 -24.12
CA LEU A 138 7.72 3.80 -23.70
C LEU A 138 8.25 5.12 -24.28
N SER A 139 9.44 5.11 -24.91
CA SER A 139 9.98 6.24 -25.67
C SER A 139 9.37 6.46 -27.05
N ASP A 140 8.55 5.51 -27.54
CA ASP A 140 7.84 5.65 -28.82
C ASP A 140 6.48 6.38 -28.66
N LEU A 141 6.18 6.90 -27.46
CA LEU A 141 4.99 7.70 -27.23
C LEU A 141 5.06 9.01 -28.02
N SER A 142 4.07 9.24 -28.89
CA SER A 142 3.97 10.48 -29.65
C SER A 142 3.63 11.66 -28.74
N ALA A 143 3.92 12.89 -29.18
CA ALA A 143 3.55 14.10 -28.45
C ALA A 143 2.04 14.18 -28.18
N GLU A 144 1.20 13.68 -29.11
CA GLU A 144 -0.25 13.61 -28.93
C GLU A 144 -0.66 12.60 -27.85
N GLN A 145 0.00 11.43 -27.80
CA GLN A 145 -0.23 10.43 -26.76
C GLN A 145 0.20 10.97 -25.39
N LEU A 146 1.34 11.67 -25.31
CA LEU A 146 1.81 12.30 -24.09
C LEU A 146 0.86 13.40 -23.61
N ALA A 147 0.29 14.19 -24.53
CA ALA A 147 -0.72 15.19 -24.20
C ALA A 147 -2.00 14.54 -23.62
N LYS A 148 -2.47 13.43 -24.20
CA LYS A 148 -3.60 12.66 -23.66
C LYS A 148 -3.30 12.09 -22.27
N ILE A 149 -2.09 11.55 -22.07
CA ILE A 149 -1.62 11.07 -20.75
C ILE A 149 -1.60 12.21 -19.74
N ASN A 150 -1.17 13.41 -20.13
CA ASN A 150 -1.17 14.58 -19.25
C ASN A 150 -2.57 15.02 -18.84
N VAL A 151 -3.53 15.05 -19.78
CA VAL A 151 -4.93 15.33 -19.46
C VAL A 151 -5.48 14.32 -18.45
N LEU A 152 -5.18 13.03 -18.63
CA LEU A 152 -5.57 11.98 -17.68
C LEU A 152 -4.90 12.14 -16.32
N HIS A 153 -3.61 12.49 -16.30
CA HIS A 153 -2.86 12.71 -15.06
C HIS A 153 -3.47 13.84 -14.22
N VAL A 154 -3.81 14.97 -14.85
CA VAL A 154 -4.46 16.10 -14.17
C VAL A 154 -5.81 15.69 -13.60
N LYS A 155 -6.63 14.97 -14.38
CA LYS A 155 -7.93 14.47 -13.90
C LYS A 155 -7.78 13.52 -12.71
N ILE A 156 -6.77 12.66 -12.74
CA ILE A 156 -6.50 11.74 -11.63
C ILE A 156 -6.07 12.49 -10.38
N ILE A 157 -5.23 13.51 -10.49
CA ILE A 157 -4.82 14.34 -9.35
C ILE A 157 -6.05 14.98 -8.68
N ASP A 158 -6.99 15.52 -9.46
CA ASP A 158 -8.22 16.11 -8.93
C ASP A 158 -9.07 15.10 -8.16
N GLU A 159 -9.30 13.90 -8.72
CA GLU A 159 -10.04 12.85 -8.04
C GLU A 159 -9.31 12.29 -6.80
N GLU A 160 -7.98 12.19 -6.85
CA GLU A 160 -7.14 11.83 -5.70
C GLU A 160 -7.29 12.85 -4.57
N GLU A 161 -7.28 14.14 -4.88
CA GLU A 161 -7.43 15.20 -3.89
C GLU A 161 -8.82 15.18 -3.27
N LYS A 162 -9.86 15.01 -4.09
CA LYS A 162 -11.24 14.87 -3.63
C LYS A 162 -11.43 13.67 -2.70
N MET A 163 -10.85 12.52 -3.03
CA MET A 163 -10.90 11.35 -2.15
C MET A 163 -10.11 11.57 -0.86
N THR A 164 -8.92 12.16 -0.95
CA THR A 164 -8.10 12.48 0.22
C THR A 164 -8.85 13.39 1.19
N LYS A 165 -9.53 14.43 0.69
CA LYS A 165 -10.33 15.34 1.51
C LYS A 165 -11.45 14.61 2.26
N LYS A 166 -12.19 13.74 1.56
CA LYS A 166 -13.26 12.93 2.18
C LYS A 166 -12.73 11.96 3.24
N VAL A 167 -11.61 11.31 2.96
CA VAL A 167 -10.97 10.42 3.94
C VAL A 167 -10.52 11.22 5.17
N SER A 168 -9.94 12.40 4.97
CA SER A 168 -9.52 13.28 6.06
C SER A 168 -10.70 13.70 6.94
N SER A 169 -11.83 14.11 6.36
CA SER A 169 -13.01 14.48 7.16
C SER A 169 -13.57 13.30 7.95
N LEU A 170 -13.61 12.11 7.35
CA LEU A 170 -14.04 10.90 8.06
C LEU A 170 -13.09 10.51 9.20
N GLN A 171 -11.79 10.76 9.05
CA GLN A 171 -10.80 10.52 10.10
C GLN A 171 -10.95 11.51 11.25
N GLU A 172 -11.24 12.79 10.95
CA GLU A 172 -11.57 13.81 11.95
C GLU A 172 -12.81 13.40 12.74
N ASP A 173 -13.92 13.11 12.06
CA ASP A 173 -15.19 12.69 12.68
C ASP A 173 -15.02 11.45 13.57
N ALA A 174 -14.23 10.46 13.12
CA ALA A 174 -13.99 9.23 13.86
C ALA A 174 -13.09 9.44 15.09
N ALA A 175 -12.22 10.45 15.08
CA ALA A 175 -11.31 10.75 16.17
C ALA A 175 -11.93 11.68 17.25
N ASP A 176 -12.94 12.47 16.90
CA ASP A 176 -13.57 13.43 17.81
C ASP A 176 -14.14 12.79 19.09
N ILE A 177 -14.85 11.67 18.96
CA ILE A 177 -15.47 10.97 20.10
C ILE A 177 -14.42 10.42 21.08
N PRO A 178 -13.42 9.62 20.66
CA PRO A 178 -12.41 9.11 21.58
C PRO A 178 -11.54 10.23 22.17
N ILE A 179 -11.21 11.28 21.42
CA ILE A 179 -10.45 12.43 21.95
C ILE A 179 -11.25 13.14 23.05
N ALA A 180 -12.53 13.43 22.80
CA ALA A 180 -13.40 14.05 23.79
C ALA A 180 -13.51 13.18 25.05
N THR A 181 -13.69 11.87 24.88
CA THR A 181 -13.80 10.92 25.99
C THR A 181 -12.54 10.90 26.85
N VAL A 182 -11.36 10.81 26.22
CA VAL A 182 -10.07 10.84 26.91
C VAL A 182 -9.83 12.18 27.61
N ALA A 183 -10.24 13.30 27.01
CA ALA A 183 -10.15 14.61 27.65
C ALA A 183 -11.02 14.70 28.91
N TYR A 184 -12.27 14.23 28.85
CA TYR A 184 -13.15 14.16 30.02
C TYR A 184 -12.61 13.25 31.12
N GLU A 185 -12.04 12.09 30.76
CA GLU A 185 -11.42 11.19 31.73
C GLU A 185 -10.19 11.82 32.42
N MET A 186 -9.37 12.58 31.69
CA MET A 186 -8.25 13.32 32.25
C MET A 186 -8.71 14.42 33.22
N GLU A 187 -9.68 15.26 32.84
CA GLU A 187 -10.22 16.30 33.72
C GLU A 187 -10.83 15.73 35.01
N MET A 188 -11.55 14.61 34.89
CA MET A 188 -12.13 13.94 36.06
C MET A 188 -11.05 13.36 36.97
N SER A 189 -9.94 12.85 36.42
CA SER A 189 -8.81 12.34 37.20
C SER A 189 -8.03 13.44 37.93
N GLU A 190 -7.87 14.63 37.33
CA GLU A 190 -7.22 15.79 37.97
C GLU A 190 -8.09 16.42 39.06
N SER A 191 -9.42 16.35 38.95
CA SER A 191 -10.34 16.86 39.97
C SER A 191 -10.44 16.00 41.24
N LEU A 192 -9.87 14.79 41.21
CA LEU A 192 -9.87 13.80 42.30
C LEU A 192 -8.52 13.68 43.03
N THR A 193 -7.52 14.49 42.65
CA THR A 193 -6.21 14.63 43.30
C THR A 193 -6.04 16.01 43.91
#